data_AF-A0A4R1BVI7-F1
#
_entry.id   AF-A0A4R1BVI7-F1
#
_cell.length_a   1.000
_cell.length_b   1.000
_cell.length_c   1.000
_cell.angle_alpha   90.00
_cell.angle_beta   90.00
_cell.angle_gamma   90.00
#
_symmetry.space_group_name_H-M   'P 1'
#
loop_
_entity.id
_entity.type
_entity.pdbx_description
1 polymer ?
#
loop_
_entity_poly.entity_id
_entity_poly.type
_entity_poly.pdbx_seq_one_letter_code
_entity_poly.pdbx_strand_id
1 'polypeptide(L)'
;MTTTKPLYPLLVVRSILALLAVGVVLLGLAAADLGPAWLDRAGGVAVAAAYSGLLAVRTGGRPVVFGLWAVVVGAGASVLAEVGPATGFWDDVATAVTTGGAVLTAVVSAVLAVMLTTPAVRSWRAAVEVFVAFAIAGVGSMAVLGFRPQLDVDRFGYAALACAFALGFGLVFRLGAGWHGLGRRGLLVVLGGSAVLAVTVAYAELLRHYGTPELVDGIDRSVRWTRDTIGATPRPLQVLVGVPALLWGCHMRARRRQGWWVCVFGCAATGSVATTLVNMHTTWLEAVLIPAYSLPLGLLLGYLVIRIDLAFTGPRGSRARAVERSRAVRPEPSRLQPLL
;
A
#
# COMPACT_ATOMS: atom_id res chain seq x y z
N MET A 1 -4.43 -33.98 -5.36
CA MET A 1 -3.68 -32.71 -5.53
C MET A 1 -3.49 -32.48 -7.02
N THR A 2 -4.44 -31.82 -7.67
CA THR A 2 -4.29 -31.42 -9.07
C THR A 2 -3.39 -30.21 -9.11
N THR A 3 -2.18 -30.37 -9.65
CA THR A 3 -1.30 -29.24 -9.99
C THR A 3 -2.03 -28.43 -11.06
N THR A 4 -2.74 -27.40 -10.64
CA THR A 4 -3.32 -26.41 -11.55
C THR A 4 -2.17 -25.80 -12.33
N LYS A 5 -2.15 -26.04 -13.65
CA LYS A 5 -1.20 -25.40 -14.56
C LYS A 5 -1.26 -23.88 -14.30
N PRO A 6 -0.13 -23.18 -14.21
CA PRO A 6 -0.15 -21.75 -13.98
C PRO A 6 -0.92 -21.08 -15.13
N LEU A 7 -1.91 -20.26 -14.78
CA LEU A 7 -2.77 -19.50 -15.72
C LEU A 7 -1.96 -18.58 -16.64
N TYR A 8 -0.76 -18.20 -16.20
CA TYR A 8 0.22 -17.47 -16.99
C TYR A 8 1.48 -18.32 -17.20
N PRO A 9 2.13 -18.24 -18.37
CA PRO A 9 3.42 -18.89 -18.55
C PRO A 9 4.41 -18.32 -17.53
N LEU A 10 5.20 -19.20 -16.90
CA LEU A 10 6.23 -18.83 -15.92
C LEU A 10 7.18 -17.74 -16.45
N LEU A 11 7.38 -17.71 -17.77
CA LEU A 11 8.13 -16.68 -18.46
C LEU A 11 7.57 -15.27 -18.22
N VAL A 12 6.25 -15.05 -18.27
CA VAL A 12 5.67 -13.71 -18.07
C VAL A 12 5.93 -13.22 -16.65
N VAL A 13 5.72 -14.05 -15.64
CA VAL A 13 5.99 -13.68 -14.25
C VAL A 13 7.48 -13.40 -14.04
N ARG A 14 8.37 -14.24 -14.61
CA ARG A 14 9.82 -14.02 -14.54
C ARG A 14 10.25 -12.72 -15.22
N SER A 15 9.69 -12.40 -16.39
CA SER A 15 9.97 -11.13 -17.09
C SER A 15 9.53 -9.92 -16.27
N ILE A 16 8.36 -9.99 -15.62
CA ILE A 16 7.88 -8.92 -14.74
C ILE A 16 8.79 -8.76 -13.52
N LEU A 17 9.23 -9.85 -12.90
CA LEU A 17 10.17 -9.80 -11.77
C LEU A 17 11.56 -9.31 -12.18
N ALA A 18 12.02 -9.67 -13.39
CA ALA A 18 13.27 -9.15 -13.94
C ALA A 18 13.17 -7.64 -14.18
N LEU A 19 12.07 -7.17 -14.77
CA LEU A 19 11.81 -5.74 -14.94
C LEU A 19 11.77 -5.00 -13.59
N LEU A 20 11.14 -5.60 -12.57
CA LEU A 20 11.13 -5.05 -11.21
C LEU A 20 12.55 -4.94 -10.66
N ALA A 21 13.36 -6.00 -10.78
CA ALA A 21 14.73 -6.00 -10.29
C ALA A 21 15.58 -4.92 -10.97
N VAL A 22 15.46 -4.79 -12.30
CA VAL A 22 16.12 -3.72 -13.06
C VAL A 22 15.66 -2.35 -12.57
N GLY A 23 14.35 -2.13 -12.44
CA GLY A 23 13.80 -0.87 -11.94
C GLY A 23 14.30 -0.48 -10.56
N VAL A 24 14.37 -1.44 -9.63
CA VAL A 24 14.92 -1.22 -8.28
C VAL A 24 16.41 -0.89 -8.32
N VAL A 25 17.19 -1.55 -9.18
CA VAL A 25 18.62 -1.23 -9.35
C VAL A 25 18.80 0.18 -9.90
N LEU A 26 18.03 0.57 -10.92
CA LEU A 26 18.09 1.93 -11.49
C LEU A 26 17.74 3.00 -10.44
N LEU A 27 16.69 2.78 -9.64
CA LEU A 27 16.32 3.67 -8.54
C LEU A 27 17.39 3.74 -7.45
N GLY A 28 18.03 2.60 -7.13
CA GLY A 28 19.12 2.55 -6.16
C GLY A 28 20.38 3.29 -6.63
N LEU A 29 20.72 3.19 -7.92
CA LEU A 29 21.81 3.95 -8.53
C LEU A 29 21.50 5.44 -8.53
N ALA A 30 20.28 5.83 -8.92
CA ALA A 30 19.84 7.22 -8.89
C ALA A 30 19.85 7.81 -7.47
N ALA A 31 19.42 7.04 -6.46
CA ALA A 31 19.44 7.47 -5.06
C ALA A 31 20.86 7.62 -4.48
N ALA A 32 21.85 6.98 -5.09
CA ALA A 32 23.27 7.13 -4.75
C ALA A 32 23.97 8.21 -5.58
N ASP A 33 23.22 9.01 -6.36
CA ASP A 33 23.74 9.99 -7.33
C ASP A 33 24.72 9.37 -8.35
N LEU A 34 24.52 8.09 -8.67
CA LEU A 34 25.34 7.35 -9.63
C LEU A 34 24.64 7.26 -10.99
N GLY A 35 25.22 7.91 -11.99
CA GLY A 35 24.82 7.80 -13.39
C GLY A 35 23.97 8.97 -13.90
N PRO A 36 23.34 8.84 -15.08
CA PRO A 36 22.66 9.96 -15.72
C PRO A 36 21.32 10.31 -15.07
N ALA A 37 20.90 11.57 -15.20
CA ALA A 37 19.72 12.15 -14.56
C ALA A 37 18.36 11.58 -15.02
N TRP A 38 18.35 10.61 -15.95
CA TRP A 38 17.14 9.92 -16.41
C TRP A 38 16.93 8.57 -15.70
N LEU A 39 17.89 8.10 -14.91
CA LEU A 39 17.81 6.78 -14.22
C LEU A 39 16.64 6.69 -13.26
N ASP A 40 16.33 7.77 -12.53
CA ASP A 40 15.20 7.84 -11.60
C ASP A 40 13.86 7.65 -12.33
N ARG A 41 13.67 8.34 -13.46
CA ARG A 41 12.49 8.21 -14.32
C ARG A 41 12.36 6.81 -14.89
N ALA A 42 13.43 6.29 -15.50
CA ALA A 42 13.44 4.97 -16.09
C ALA A 42 13.16 3.88 -15.04
N GLY A 43 13.79 3.98 -13.86
CA GLY A 43 13.54 3.11 -12.73
C GLY A 43 12.11 3.19 -12.22
N GLY A 44 11.57 4.40 -12.08
CA GLY A 44 10.18 4.63 -11.65
C GLY A 44 9.16 4.02 -12.61
N VAL A 45 9.34 4.22 -13.92
CA VAL A 45 8.48 3.63 -14.96
C VAL A 45 8.58 2.10 -14.98
N ALA A 46 9.79 1.54 -14.84
CA ALA A 46 9.99 0.09 -14.79
C ALA A 46 9.28 -0.54 -13.57
N VAL A 47 9.38 0.07 -12.39
CA VAL A 47 8.67 -0.39 -11.18
C VAL A 47 7.16 -0.25 -11.34
N ALA A 48 6.67 0.89 -11.85
CA ALA A 48 5.24 1.11 -12.08
C ALA A 48 4.65 0.09 -13.05
N ALA A 49 5.38 -0.23 -14.13
CA ALA A 49 5.02 -1.26 -15.08
C ALA A 49 5.02 -2.67 -14.48
N ALA A 50 6.07 -3.01 -13.73
CA ALA A 50 6.15 -4.30 -13.07
C ALA A 50 5.04 -4.47 -12.02
N TYR A 51 4.75 -3.44 -11.23
CA TYR A 51 3.69 -3.47 -10.22
C TYR A 51 2.30 -3.57 -10.84
N SER A 52 2.04 -2.83 -11.92
CA SER A 52 0.78 -2.92 -12.67
C SER A 52 0.60 -4.33 -13.26
N GLY A 53 1.67 -4.90 -13.82
CA GLY A 53 1.70 -6.27 -14.31
C GLY A 53 1.46 -7.29 -13.20
N LEU A 54 2.14 -7.19 -12.05
CA LEU A 54 1.94 -8.08 -10.90
C LEU A 54 0.53 -7.98 -10.33
N LEU A 55 -0.04 -6.78 -10.25
CA LEU A 55 -1.40 -6.59 -9.78
C LEU A 55 -2.40 -7.27 -10.72
N ALA A 56 -2.18 -7.15 -12.03
CA ALA A 56 -2.96 -7.86 -13.02
C ALA A 56 -2.79 -9.39 -12.93
N VAL A 57 -1.57 -9.92 -12.72
CA VAL A 57 -1.37 -11.36 -12.45
C VAL A 57 -2.19 -11.78 -11.23
N ARG A 58 -2.07 -11.05 -10.13
CA ARG A 58 -2.70 -11.40 -8.85
C ARG A 58 -4.23 -11.35 -8.91
N THR A 59 -4.78 -10.50 -9.76
CA THR A 59 -6.23 -10.29 -9.93
C THR A 59 -6.83 -11.04 -11.13
N GLY A 60 -6.05 -11.90 -11.81
CA GLY A 60 -6.53 -12.67 -12.96
C GLY A 60 -6.77 -11.82 -14.23
N GLY A 61 -6.10 -10.68 -14.36
CA GLY A 61 -6.20 -9.75 -15.49
C GLY A 61 -5.24 -10.06 -16.65
N ARG A 62 -4.92 -9.04 -17.46
CA ARG A 62 -3.99 -9.15 -18.60
C ARG A 62 -2.67 -8.43 -18.28
N PRO A 63 -1.67 -9.13 -17.68
CA PRO A 63 -0.49 -8.47 -17.12
C PRO A 63 0.37 -7.75 -18.15
N VAL A 64 0.49 -8.29 -19.37
CA VAL A 64 1.23 -7.64 -20.45
C VAL A 64 0.56 -6.34 -20.87
N VAL A 65 -0.77 -6.30 -20.95
CA VAL A 65 -1.52 -5.10 -21.34
C VAL A 65 -1.35 -3.99 -20.30
N PHE A 66 -1.56 -4.29 -19.01
CA PHE A 66 -1.41 -3.29 -17.96
C PHE A 66 0.04 -2.84 -17.75
N GLY A 67 1.01 -3.76 -17.87
CA GLY A 67 2.43 -3.43 -17.81
C GLY A 67 2.87 -2.54 -18.98
N LEU A 68 2.47 -2.86 -20.21
CA LEU A 68 2.76 -2.04 -21.38
C LEU A 68 2.10 -0.67 -21.31
N TRP A 69 0.85 -0.58 -20.86
CA TRP A 69 0.19 0.71 -20.66
C TRP A 69 0.91 1.59 -19.64
N ALA A 70 1.38 1.02 -18.53
CA ALA A 70 2.19 1.74 -17.56
C ALA A 70 3.52 2.22 -18.16
N VAL A 71 4.16 1.44 -19.04
CA VAL A 71 5.36 1.90 -19.78
C VAL A 71 5.00 3.04 -20.73
N VAL A 72 3.92 2.93 -21.51
CA VAL A 72 3.51 3.97 -22.47
C VAL A 72 3.20 5.29 -21.76
N VAL A 73 2.39 5.23 -20.70
CA VAL A 73 2.04 6.42 -19.91
C VAL A 73 3.27 7.00 -19.22
N GLY A 74 4.11 6.15 -18.63
CA GLY A 74 5.28 6.60 -17.89
C GLY A 74 6.40 7.16 -18.78
N ALA A 75 6.70 6.49 -19.90
CA ALA A 75 7.65 6.97 -20.88
C ALA A 75 7.13 8.26 -21.55
N GLY A 76 5.83 8.30 -21.90
CA GLY A 76 5.18 9.51 -22.39
C GLY A 76 5.31 10.68 -21.41
N ALA A 77 5.10 10.44 -20.11
CA ALA A 77 5.31 11.43 -19.06
C ALA A 77 6.76 11.94 -19.04
N SER A 78 7.75 11.03 -19.14
CA SER A 78 9.17 11.42 -19.12
C SER A 78 9.58 12.25 -20.33
N VAL A 79 9.10 11.91 -21.54
CA VAL A 79 9.39 12.66 -22.77
C VAL A 79 8.72 14.03 -22.73
N LEU A 80 7.45 14.10 -22.31
CA LEU A 80 6.73 15.37 -22.18
C LEU A 80 7.38 16.28 -21.14
N ALA A 81 7.91 15.74 -20.06
CA ALA A 81 8.65 16.52 -19.05
C ALA A 81 9.96 17.12 -19.58
N GLU A 82 10.55 16.55 -20.63
CA GLU A 82 11.77 17.09 -21.25
C GLU A 82 11.47 18.09 -22.37
N VAL A 83 10.40 17.86 -23.14
CA VAL A 83 10.03 18.69 -24.30
C VAL A 83 9.11 19.85 -23.92
N GLY A 84 8.33 19.70 -22.85
CA GLY A 84 7.30 20.64 -22.39
C GLY A 84 7.73 22.10 -22.19
N PRO A 85 8.94 22.39 -21.66
CA PRO A 85 9.38 23.77 -21.42
C PRO A 85 9.48 24.63 -22.70
N ALA A 86 9.61 24.01 -23.88
CA ALA A 86 9.88 24.74 -25.11
C ALA A 86 8.66 25.49 -25.69
N THR A 87 7.43 25.23 -25.21
CA THR A 87 6.20 25.63 -25.93
C THR A 87 5.05 26.14 -25.04
N GLY A 88 5.24 26.27 -23.72
CA GLY A 88 4.30 26.91 -22.78
C GLY A 88 3.04 26.10 -22.47
N PHE A 89 2.23 25.76 -23.48
CA PHE A 89 1.02 24.93 -23.33
C PHE A 89 1.32 23.51 -22.83
N TRP A 90 2.48 22.97 -23.20
CA TRP A 90 2.88 21.62 -22.87
C TRP A 90 3.37 21.45 -21.44
N ASP A 91 3.60 22.55 -20.71
CA ASP A 91 4.09 22.51 -19.33
C ASP A 91 2.98 22.06 -18.35
N ASP A 92 1.76 22.58 -18.52
CA ASP A 92 0.58 22.14 -17.75
C ASP A 92 0.26 20.67 -18.01
N VAL A 93 0.34 20.25 -19.28
CA VAL A 93 0.09 18.85 -19.68
C VAL A 93 1.17 17.93 -19.13
N ALA A 94 2.45 18.30 -19.25
CA ALA A 94 3.55 17.53 -18.70
C ALA A 94 3.44 17.38 -17.18
N THR A 95 3.08 18.46 -16.48
CA THR A 95 2.85 18.47 -15.04
C THR A 95 1.67 17.58 -14.64
N ALA A 96 0.55 17.65 -15.36
CA ALA A 96 -0.61 16.80 -15.12
C ALA A 96 -0.31 15.31 -15.35
N VAL A 97 0.45 14.97 -16.40
CA VAL A 97 0.77 13.58 -16.75
C VAL A 97 1.79 12.98 -15.78
N THR A 98 2.84 13.72 -15.40
CA THR A 98 3.84 13.27 -14.41
C THR A 98 3.20 13.08 -13.02
N THR A 99 2.39 14.05 -12.59
CA THR A 99 1.59 13.98 -11.38
C THR A 99 0.61 12.81 -11.39
N GLY A 100 -0.15 12.65 -12.47
CA GLY A 100 -1.08 11.53 -12.64
C GLY A 100 -0.37 10.18 -12.60
N GLY A 101 0.78 10.07 -13.27
CA GLY A 101 1.64 8.88 -13.23
C GLY A 101 2.15 8.56 -11.83
N ALA A 102 2.56 9.58 -11.07
CA ALA A 102 2.96 9.45 -9.69
C ALA A 102 1.81 8.97 -8.79
N VAL A 103 0.61 9.56 -8.91
CA VAL A 103 -0.59 9.16 -8.15
C VAL A 103 -0.95 7.70 -8.48
N LEU A 104 -1.02 7.35 -9.77
CA LEU A 104 -1.36 5.99 -10.19
C LEU A 104 -0.31 4.96 -9.72
N THR A 105 0.97 5.31 -9.74
CA THR A 105 2.04 4.45 -9.21
C THR A 105 1.90 4.24 -7.70
N ALA A 106 1.57 5.29 -6.94
CA ALA A 106 1.31 5.18 -5.51
C ALA A 106 0.08 4.29 -5.24
N VAL A 107 -1.00 4.46 -6.00
CA VAL A 107 -2.23 3.67 -5.93
C VAL A 107 -1.96 2.20 -6.20
N VAL A 108 -1.29 1.88 -7.31
CA VAL A 108 -0.97 0.50 -7.69
C VAL A 108 -0.03 -0.13 -6.66
N SER A 109 0.98 0.59 -6.19
CA SER A 109 1.88 0.13 -5.12
C SER A 109 1.13 -0.22 -3.84
N ALA A 110 0.28 0.70 -3.37
CA ALA A 110 -0.50 0.52 -2.16
C ALA A 110 -1.39 -0.72 -2.23
N VAL A 111 -2.12 -0.87 -3.33
CA VAL A 111 -3.06 -1.97 -3.54
C VAL A 111 -2.32 -3.29 -3.78
N LEU A 112 -1.25 -3.29 -4.58
CA LEU A 112 -0.43 -4.48 -4.82
C LEU A 112 0.16 -5.02 -3.52
N ALA A 113 0.69 -4.14 -2.67
CA ALA A 113 1.23 -4.51 -1.36
C ALA A 113 0.20 -5.27 -0.52
N VAL A 114 -1.07 -4.83 -0.52
CA VAL A 114 -2.17 -5.56 0.14
C VAL A 114 -2.48 -6.88 -0.57
N MET A 115 -2.64 -6.88 -1.90
CA MET A 115 -3.06 -8.05 -2.68
C MET A 115 -2.03 -9.18 -2.69
N LEU A 116 -0.75 -8.86 -2.53
CA LEU A 116 0.33 -9.84 -2.44
C LEU A 116 0.45 -10.50 -1.07
N THR A 117 -0.23 -10.00 -0.03
CA THR A 117 -0.23 -10.67 1.28
C THR A 117 -0.89 -12.05 1.20
N THR A 118 -0.46 -12.96 2.06
CA THR A 118 -0.98 -14.33 2.16
C THR A 118 -1.75 -14.57 3.46
N PRO A 119 -2.71 -15.52 3.51
CA PRO A 119 -3.43 -15.84 4.73
C PRO A 119 -2.48 -16.44 5.78
N ALA A 120 -2.58 -15.98 7.03
CA ALA A 120 -1.67 -16.37 8.09
C ALA A 120 -2.40 -16.87 9.35
N VAL A 121 -2.25 -18.16 9.65
CA VAL A 121 -2.91 -18.79 10.81
C VAL A 121 -2.39 -18.25 12.15
N ARG A 122 -1.10 -17.87 12.20
CA ARG A 122 -0.41 -17.33 13.39
C ARG A 122 -0.19 -15.83 13.24
N SER A 123 -0.35 -15.07 14.33
CA SER A 123 -0.19 -13.61 14.33
C SER A 123 1.22 -13.18 13.89
N TRP A 124 2.28 -13.87 14.31
CA TRP A 124 3.64 -13.58 13.84
C TRP A 124 3.80 -13.73 12.32
N ARG A 125 3.21 -14.77 11.73
CA ARG A 125 3.24 -14.92 10.26
C ARG A 125 2.46 -13.79 9.59
N ALA A 126 1.35 -13.35 10.19
CA ALA A 126 0.62 -12.18 9.70
C ALA A 126 1.47 -10.89 9.82
N ALA A 127 2.31 -10.76 10.86
CA ALA A 127 3.23 -9.63 10.99
C ALA A 127 4.28 -9.65 9.86
N VAL A 128 4.83 -10.81 9.51
CA VAL A 128 5.71 -10.97 8.34
C VAL A 128 5.02 -10.51 7.05
N GLU A 129 3.73 -10.80 6.87
CA GLU A 129 2.95 -10.29 5.72
C GLU A 129 2.85 -8.76 5.70
N VAL A 130 2.70 -8.13 6.86
CA VAL A 130 2.72 -6.65 6.99
C VAL A 130 4.09 -6.11 6.59
N PHE A 131 5.19 -6.70 7.07
CA PHE A 131 6.55 -6.29 6.68
C PHE A 131 6.77 -6.39 5.16
N VAL A 132 6.32 -7.49 4.55
CA VAL A 132 6.40 -7.65 3.08
C VAL A 132 5.59 -6.58 2.36
N ALA A 133 4.37 -6.27 2.83
CA ALA A 133 3.56 -5.20 2.25
C ALA A 133 4.24 -3.82 2.38
N PHE A 134 4.88 -3.53 3.51
CA PHE A 134 5.64 -2.30 3.71
C PHE A 134 6.86 -2.22 2.79
N ALA A 135 7.59 -3.32 2.60
CA ALA A 135 8.73 -3.35 1.67
C ALA A 135 8.28 -3.07 0.22
N ILE A 136 7.17 -3.67 -0.23
CA ILE A 136 6.59 -3.42 -1.55
C ILE A 136 6.20 -1.95 -1.69
N ALA A 137 5.51 -1.41 -0.67
CA ALA A 137 5.10 -0.01 -0.65
C ALA A 137 6.28 0.97 -0.65
N GLY A 138 7.35 0.66 0.09
CA GLY A 138 8.58 1.45 0.14
C GLY A 138 9.28 1.53 -1.20
N VAL A 139 9.43 0.41 -1.90
CA VAL A 139 9.94 0.39 -3.29
C VAL A 139 9.04 1.21 -4.22
N GLY A 140 7.71 1.13 -4.04
CA GLY A 140 6.80 1.99 -4.79
C GLY A 140 6.96 3.47 -4.47
N SER A 141 7.35 3.84 -3.24
CA SER A 141 7.63 5.24 -2.90
C SER A 141 8.82 5.82 -3.66
N MET A 142 9.88 5.03 -3.82
CA MET A 142 11.01 5.38 -4.69
C MET A 142 10.55 5.60 -6.13
N ALA A 143 9.68 4.72 -6.64
CA ALA A 143 9.17 4.81 -7.99
C ALA A 143 8.31 6.05 -8.22
N VAL A 144 7.48 6.42 -7.24
CA VAL A 144 6.67 7.65 -7.26
C VAL A 144 7.57 8.89 -7.36
N LEU A 145 8.67 8.92 -6.60
CA LEU A 145 9.64 10.02 -6.64
C LEU A 145 10.31 10.15 -8.01
N GLY A 146 10.55 9.04 -8.72
CA GLY A 146 11.10 9.03 -10.08
C GLY A 146 10.28 9.81 -11.11
N PHE A 147 8.98 10.04 -10.87
CA PHE A 147 8.13 10.87 -11.73
C PHE A 147 8.29 12.38 -11.48
N ARG A 148 9.04 12.80 -10.46
CA ARG A 148 9.26 14.20 -10.05
C ARG A 148 7.99 15.05 -10.08
N PRO A 149 6.92 14.63 -9.38
CA PRO A 149 5.64 15.30 -9.48
C PRO A 149 5.68 16.67 -8.81
N GLN A 150 5.05 17.69 -9.41
CA GLN A 150 4.91 19.03 -8.84
C GLN A 150 3.55 19.13 -8.14
N LEU A 151 3.54 19.23 -6.80
CA LEU A 151 2.33 18.94 -6.03
C LEU A 151 2.18 19.77 -4.77
N ASP A 152 0.92 19.98 -4.40
CA ASP A 152 0.48 20.08 -3.02
C ASP A 152 0.48 18.68 -2.39
N VAL A 153 1.36 18.46 -1.41
CA VAL A 153 1.62 17.15 -0.77
C VAL A 153 0.36 16.58 -0.12
N ASP A 154 -0.50 17.43 0.47
CA ASP A 154 -1.72 16.98 1.15
C ASP A 154 -2.74 16.47 0.13
N ARG A 155 -2.98 17.24 -0.94
CA ARG A 155 -3.92 16.85 -2.01
C ARG A 155 -3.47 15.57 -2.70
N PHE A 156 -2.16 15.43 -2.94
CA PHE A 156 -1.60 14.21 -3.51
C PHE A 156 -1.86 13.00 -2.63
N GLY A 157 -1.61 13.13 -1.32
CA GLY A 157 -1.85 12.07 -0.34
C GLY A 157 -3.31 11.63 -0.31
N TYR A 158 -4.24 12.59 -0.30
CA TYR A 158 -5.68 12.29 -0.31
C TYR A 158 -6.15 11.67 -1.61
N ALA A 159 -5.69 12.16 -2.77
CA ALA A 159 -6.03 11.60 -4.07
C ALA A 159 -5.53 10.15 -4.20
N ALA A 160 -4.27 9.90 -3.86
CA ALA A 160 -3.69 8.56 -3.89
C ALA A 160 -4.42 7.61 -2.93
N LEU A 161 -4.74 8.06 -1.72
CA LEU A 161 -5.47 7.26 -0.74
C LEU A 161 -6.89 6.92 -1.21
N ALA A 162 -7.64 7.92 -1.71
CA ALA A 162 -9.00 7.73 -2.21
C ALA A 162 -9.03 6.76 -3.40
N CYS A 163 -8.12 6.95 -4.37
CA CYS A 163 -8.01 6.06 -5.52
C CYS A 163 -7.55 4.64 -5.12
N ALA A 164 -6.64 4.50 -4.15
CA ALA A 164 -6.21 3.20 -3.62
C ALA A 164 -7.35 2.46 -2.93
N PHE A 165 -8.19 3.18 -2.18
CA PHE A 165 -9.41 2.61 -1.61
C PHE A 165 -10.41 2.21 -2.68
N ALA A 166 -10.69 3.08 -3.65
CA ALA A 166 -11.62 2.77 -4.75
C ALA A 166 -11.19 1.52 -5.51
N LEU A 167 -9.91 1.44 -5.89
CA LEU A 167 -9.34 0.26 -6.57
C LEU A 167 -9.33 -0.97 -5.65
N GLY A 168 -8.87 -0.83 -4.41
CA GLY A 168 -8.79 -1.91 -3.43
C GLY A 168 -10.15 -2.54 -3.11
N PHE A 169 -11.16 -1.71 -2.85
CA PHE A 169 -12.54 -2.15 -2.65
C PHE A 169 -13.14 -2.74 -3.93
N GLY A 170 -12.90 -2.15 -5.10
CA GLY A 170 -13.34 -2.70 -6.38
C GLY A 170 -12.79 -4.11 -6.63
N LEU A 171 -11.52 -4.34 -6.32
CA LEU A 171 -10.89 -5.66 -6.41
C LEU A 171 -11.45 -6.63 -5.37
N VAL A 172 -11.57 -6.21 -4.11
CA VAL A 172 -12.12 -7.08 -3.06
C VAL A 172 -13.58 -7.42 -3.28
N PHE A 173 -14.37 -6.51 -3.84
CA PHE A 173 -15.74 -6.79 -4.25
C PHE A 173 -15.79 -7.98 -5.23
N ARG A 174 -14.88 -8.00 -6.22
CA ARG A 174 -14.73 -9.14 -7.14
C ARG A 174 -14.21 -10.39 -6.43
N LEU A 175 -13.19 -10.26 -5.58
CA LEU A 175 -12.59 -11.38 -4.82
C LEU A 175 -13.53 -11.97 -3.78
N GLY A 176 -14.52 -11.23 -3.29
CA GLY A 176 -15.42 -11.59 -2.20
C GLY A 176 -16.71 -12.29 -2.62
N ALA A 177 -16.97 -12.46 -3.93
CA ALA A 177 -18.30 -12.78 -4.49
C ALA A 177 -19.36 -11.69 -4.21
N GLY A 178 -18.94 -10.42 -4.20
CA GLY A 178 -19.81 -9.27 -3.98
C GLY A 178 -20.31 -9.12 -2.54
N TRP A 179 -21.42 -8.39 -2.38
CA TRP A 179 -22.07 -8.13 -1.08
C TRP A 179 -22.49 -9.42 -0.34
N HIS A 180 -22.73 -10.52 -1.07
CA HIS A 180 -23.09 -11.81 -0.49
C HIS A 180 -21.96 -12.42 0.36
N GLY A 181 -20.69 -12.09 0.06
CA GLY A 181 -19.54 -12.53 0.85
C GLY A 181 -19.28 -11.69 2.11
N LEU A 182 -19.95 -10.54 2.25
CA LEU A 182 -19.74 -9.61 3.37
C LEU A 182 -20.29 -10.21 4.68
N GLY A 183 -21.47 -10.82 4.65
CA GLY A 183 -22.19 -11.26 5.86
C GLY A 183 -22.37 -10.12 6.89
N ARG A 184 -23.02 -10.41 8.02
CA ARG A 184 -23.22 -9.37 9.07
C ARG A 184 -21.91 -8.89 9.68
N ARG A 185 -20.94 -9.79 9.88
CA ARG A 185 -19.64 -9.45 10.47
C ARG A 185 -18.76 -8.63 9.52
N GLY A 186 -18.66 -9.00 8.25
CA GLY A 186 -17.90 -8.20 7.28
C GLY A 186 -18.52 -6.82 7.09
N LEU A 187 -19.85 -6.70 7.16
CA LEU A 187 -20.52 -5.39 7.15
C LEU A 187 -20.12 -4.52 8.35
N LEU A 188 -20.16 -5.08 9.55
CA LEU A 188 -19.73 -4.36 10.76
C LEU A 188 -18.27 -3.93 10.69
N VAL A 189 -17.40 -4.77 10.11
CA VAL A 189 -15.98 -4.41 9.95
C VAL A 189 -15.77 -3.35 8.89
N VAL A 190 -16.48 -3.40 7.76
CA VAL A 190 -16.42 -2.35 6.74
C VAL A 190 -16.95 -1.03 7.29
N LEU A 191 -18.12 -1.03 7.94
CA LEU A 191 -18.70 0.16 8.54
C LEU A 191 -17.82 0.71 9.66
N GLY A 192 -17.35 -0.14 10.57
CA GLY A 192 -16.47 0.26 11.67
C GLY A 192 -15.11 0.77 11.18
N GLY A 193 -14.49 0.07 10.24
CA GLY A 193 -13.23 0.49 9.62
C GLY A 193 -13.36 1.81 8.86
N SER A 194 -14.44 1.98 8.08
CA SER A 194 -14.74 3.23 7.40
C SER A 194 -15.03 4.37 8.39
N ALA A 195 -15.72 4.10 9.50
CA ALA A 195 -15.97 5.08 10.54
C ALA A 195 -14.67 5.51 11.24
N VAL A 196 -13.81 4.58 11.64
CA VAL A 196 -12.51 4.89 12.25
C VAL A 196 -11.63 5.68 11.26
N LEU A 197 -11.59 5.27 9.99
CA LEU A 197 -10.89 5.99 8.94
C LEU A 197 -11.43 7.42 8.78
N ALA A 198 -12.75 7.57 8.65
CA ALA A 198 -13.41 8.86 8.50
C ALA A 198 -13.15 9.77 9.69
N VAL A 199 -13.25 9.26 10.93
CA VAL A 199 -12.93 10.01 12.14
C VAL A 199 -11.46 10.41 12.16
N THR A 200 -10.54 9.52 11.78
CA THR A 200 -9.10 9.83 11.75
C THR A 200 -8.79 10.96 10.75
N VAL A 201 -9.37 10.91 9.55
CA VAL A 201 -9.17 11.92 8.51
C VAL A 201 -9.88 13.23 8.87
N ALA A 202 -11.15 13.16 9.28
CA ALA A 202 -11.94 14.32 9.66
C ALA A 202 -11.33 15.05 10.87
N TYR A 203 -10.83 14.32 11.86
CA TYR A 203 -10.16 14.92 13.01
C TYR A 203 -8.89 15.67 12.58
N ALA A 204 -8.07 15.08 11.70
CA ALA A 204 -6.88 15.74 11.17
C ALA A 204 -7.25 17.02 10.40
N GLU A 205 -8.30 16.97 9.58
CA GLU A 205 -8.75 18.11 8.77
C GLU A 205 -9.37 19.23 9.62
N LEU A 206 -10.18 18.86 10.61
CA LEU A 206 -10.77 19.78 11.58
C LEU A 206 -9.68 20.49 12.38
N LEU A 207 -8.66 19.75 12.82
CA LEU A 207 -7.53 20.32 13.53
C LEU A 207 -6.75 21.32 12.67
N ARG A 208 -6.57 21.02 11.37
CA ARG A 208 -5.87 21.90 10.42
C ARG A 208 -6.61 23.19 10.13
N HIS A 209 -7.94 23.17 10.04
CA HIS A 209 -8.74 24.32 9.63
C HIS A 209 -9.36 25.10 10.80
N TYR A 210 -9.65 24.41 11.90
CA TYR A 210 -10.43 24.95 13.03
C TYR A 210 -9.75 24.71 14.39
N GLY A 211 -8.54 24.17 14.41
CA GLY A 211 -7.78 24.01 15.64
C GLY A 211 -7.51 25.36 16.30
N THR A 212 -7.67 25.44 17.62
CA THR A 212 -7.24 26.63 18.37
C THR A 212 -5.73 26.79 18.23
N PRO A 213 -5.20 28.02 18.11
CA PRO A 213 -3.76 28.24 17.92
C PRO A 213 -2.91 27.52 18.97
N GLU A 214 -3.31 27.53 20.24
CA GLU A 214 -2.60 26.85 21.33
C GLU A 214 -2.53 25.32 21.16
N LEU A 215 -3.61 24.69 20.69
CA LEU A 215 -3.66 23.25 20.47
C LEU A 215 -2.77 22.86 19.29
N VAL A 216 -2.86 23.60 18.18
CA VAL A 216 -2.02 23.39 17.00
C VAL A 216 -0.55 23.59 17.35
N ASP A 217 -0.21 24.67 18.07
CA ASP A 217 1.15 24.94 18.54
C ASP A 217 1.68 23.85 19.47
N GLY A 218 0.85 23.31 20.36
CA GLY A 218 1.20 22.21 21.24
C GLY A 218 1.52 20.92 20.48
N ILE A 219 0.71 20.59 19.47
CA ILE A 219 0.92 19.43 18.61
C ILE A 219 2.16 19.63 17.75
N ASP A 220 2.32 20.78 17.12
CA ASP A 220 3.49 21.09 16.30
C ASP A 220 4.78 21.09 17.12
N ARG A 221 4.74 21.60 18.36
CA ARG A 221 5.87 21.52 19.30
C ARG A 221 6.21 20.07 19.64
N SER A 222 5.20 19.23 19.84
CA SER A 222 5.39 17.80 20.10
C SER A 222 5.98 17.07 18.88
N VAL A 223 5.50 17.39 17.67
CA VAL A 223 6.02 16.85 16.41
C VAL A 223 7.48 17.27 16.19
N ARG A 224 7.79 18.56 16.39
CA ARG A 224 9.17 19.07 16.31
C ARG A 224 10.07 18.39 17.34
N TRP A 225 9.67 18.35 18.61
CA TRP A 225 10.42 17.67 19.66
C TRP A 225 10.68 16.18 19.33
N THR A 226 9.68 15.49 18.79
CA THR A 226 9.81 14.08 18.39
C THR A 226 10.79 13.93 17.23
N ARG A 227 10.73 14.80 16.22
CA ARG A 227 11.69 14.82 15.11
C ARG A 227 13.11 15.11 15.59
N ASP A 228 13.28 16.09 16.48
CA ASP A 228 14.59 16.47 16.99
C ASP A 228 15.19 15.40 17.92
N THR A 229 14.34 14.67 18.67
CA THR A 229 14.79 13.66 19.65
C THR A 229 15.01 12.28 19.04
N ILE A 230 14.05 11.78 18.24
CA ILE A 230 14.06 10.41 17.72
C ILE A 230 14.10 10.35 16.19
N GLY A 231 14.22 11.48 15.50
CA GLY A 231 14.44 11.58 14.05
C GLY A 231 13.19 11.52 13.18
N ALA A 232 12.05 11.03 13.69
CA ALA A 232 10.80 10.93 12.93
C ALA A 232 9.56 10.79 13.82
N THR A 233 8.40 11.17 13.29
CA THR A 233 7.10 11.03 13.96
C THR A 233 6.30 9.88 13.33
N PRO A 234 5.79 8.91 14.12
CA PRO A 234 4.96 7.83 13.59
C PRO A 234 3.65 8.40 13.02
N ARG A 235 3.17 7.82 11.92
CA ARG A 235 1.97 8.31 11.22
C ARG A 235 0.70 7.68 11.82
N PRO A 236 -0.24 8.48 12.35
CA PRO A 236 -1.47 7.98 12.97
C PRO A 236 -2.27 7.05 12.06
N LEU A 237 -2.37 7.37 10.77
CA LEU A 237 -3.09 6.57 9.78
C LEU A 237 -2.51 5.15 9.64
N GLN A 238 -1.19 5.00 9.73
CA GLN A 238 -0.52 3.69 9.70
C GLN A 238 -0.79 2.91 10.99
N VAL A 239 -0.65 3.58 12.14
CA VAL A 239 -0.76 2.97 13.48
C VAL A 239 -2.19 2.56 13.82
N LEU A 240 -3.16 3.44 13.60
CA LEU A 240 -4.54 3.28 14.09
C LEU A 240 -5.41 2.46 13.14
N VAL A 241 -5.16 2.54 11.83
CA VAL A 241 -6.02 1.94 10.81
C VAL A 241 -5.27 0.89 9.98
N GLY A 242 -4.26 1.30 9.24
CA GLY A 242 -3.71 0.47 8.17
C GLY A 242 -2.99 -0.79 8.65
N VAL A 243 -2.04 -0.66 9.57
CA VAL A 243 -1.26 -1.81 10.09
C VAL A 243 -2.16 -2.79 10.86
N PRO A 244 -3.01 -2.35 11.82
CA PRO A 244 -3.93 -3.25 12.50
C PRO A 244 -4.83 -4.02 11.54
N ALA A 245 -5.37 -3.32 10.52
CA ALA A 245 -6.25 -3.92 9.54
C ALA A 245 -5.55 -4.95 8.64
N LEU A 246 -4.31 -4.70 8.22
CA LEU A 246 -3.52 -5.72 7.49
C LEU A 246 -3.25 -6.95 8.34
N LEU A 247 -2.80 -6.74 9.58
CA LEU A 247 -2.44 -7.83 10.47
C LEU A 247 -3.65 -8.72 10.78
N TRP A 248 -4.76 -8.10 11.21
CA TRP A 248 -5.99 -8.80 11.51
C TRP A 248 -6.63 -9.40 10.26
N GLY A 249 -6.59 -8.68 9.12
CA GLY A 249 -7.10 -9.15 7.85
C GLY A 249 -6.38 -10.41 7.35
N CYS A 250 -5.05 -10.44 7.38
CA CYS A 250 -4.26 -11.63 7.03
C CYS A 250 -4.57 -12.80 7.97
N HIS A 251 -4.78 -12.51 9.26
CA HIS A 251 -5.17 -13.52 10.24
C HIS A 251 -6.58 -14.09 9.99
N MET A 252 -7.53 -13.22 9.65
CA MET A 252 -8.90 -13.58 9.32
C MET A 252 -9.00 -14.36 8.02
N ARG A 253 -8.21 -14.02 6.99
CA ARG A 253 -8.23 -14.68 5.67
C ARG A 253 -7.95 -16.18 5.73
N ALA A 254 -7.14 -16.62 6.70
CA ALA A 254 -6.90 -18.04 6.93
C ALA A 254 -8.16 -18.83 7.34
N ARG A 255 -9.18 -18.13 7.86
CA ARG A 255 -10.43 -18.71 8.39
C ARG A 255 -11.66 -18.34 7.57
N ARG A 256 -11.69 -17.12 7.02
CA ARG A 256 -12.90 -16.51 6.44
C ARG A 256 -12.53 -15.63 5.25
N ARG A 257 -13.34 -15.68 4.19
CA ARG A 257 -13.20 -14.81 3.01
C ARG A 257 -13.39 -13.33 3.34
N GLN A 258 -14.15 -13.03 4.40
CA GLN A 258 -14.37 -11.67 4.92
C GLN A 258 -13.08 -10.94 5.31
N GLY A 259 -11.99 -11.65 5.59
CA GLY A 259 -10.70 -11.03 5.91
C GLY A 259 -10.15 -10.12 4.81
N TRP A 260 -10.56 -10.31 3.55
CA TRP A 260 -10.19 -9.40 2.45
C TRP A 260 -10.74 -7.98 2.63
N TRP A 261 -11.97 -7.84 3.14
CA TRP A 261 -12.56 -6.53 3.42
C TRP A 261 -11.77 -5.75 4.47
N VAL A 262 -11.23 -6.47 5.45
CA VAL A 262 -10.36 -5.89 6.48
C VAL A 262 -9.00 -5.51 5.87
N CYS A 263 -8.41 -6.39 5.06
CA CYS A 263 -7.10 -6.14 4.44
C CYS A 263 -7.08 -4.87 3.58
N VAL A 264 -8.19 -4.49 2.95
CA VAL A 264 -8.28 -3.27 2.11
C VAL A 264 -8.02 -2.00 2.91
N PHE A 265 -8.41 -1.94 4.18
CA PHE A 265 -8.02 -0.83 5.07
C PHE A 265 -6.51 -0.73 5.27
N GLY A 266 -5.78 -1.80 4.99
CA GLY A 266 -4.34 -1.80 4.83
C GLY A 266 -3.78 -0.84 3.78
N CYS A 267 -4.57 -0.49 2.76
CA CYS A 267 -4.22 0.56 1.81
C CYS A 267 -3.95 1.90 2.48
N ALA A 268 -4.51 2.15 3.68
CA ALA A 268 -4.19 3.33 4.47
C ALA A 268 -2.71 3.36 4.93
N ALA A 269 -2.17 2.20 5.31
CA ALA A 269 -0.77 2.08 5.68
C ALA A 269 0.13 2.05 4.44
N THR A 270 -0.15 1.16 3.49
CA THR A 270 0.71 0.99 2.30
C THR A 270 0.66 2.21 1.39
N GLY A 271 -0.48 2.88 1.27
CA GLY A 271 -0.62 4.17 0.59
C GLY A 271 0.17 5.26 1.28
N SER A 272 0.09 5.36 2.61
CA SER A 272 0.91 6.32 3.35
C SER A 272 2.42 6.07 3.16
N VAL A 273 2.87 4.81 3.09
CA VAL A 273 4.27 4.47 2.83
C VAL A 273 4.64 4.83 1.40
N ALA A 274 3.81 4.46 0.42
CA ALA A 274 4.05 4.74 -1.00
C ALA A 274 4.16 6.24 -1.32
N THR A 275 3.53 7.11 -0.53
CA THR A 275 3.62 8.57 -0.73
C THR A 275 4.61 9.26 0.20
N THR A 276 5.37 8.53 1.02
CA THR A 276 6.22 9.14 2.06
C THR A 276 7.33 10.02 1.48
N LEU A 277 8.01 9.56 0.43
CA LEU A 277 9.13 10.29 -0.19
C LEU A 277 8.72 11.48 -1.06
N VAL A 278 7.42 11.67 -1.32
CA VAL A 278 6.95 12.80 -2.14
C VAL A 278 7.14 14.15 -1.44
N ASN A 279 7.18 14.15 -0.11
CA ASN A 279 7.43 15.37 0.65
C ASN A 279 8.92 15.70 0.64
N MET A 280 9.30 16.77 -0.06
CA MET A 280 10.69 17.25 -0.19
C MET A 280 11.34 17.63 1.15
N HIS A 281 10.55 17.88 2.19
CA HIS A 281 11.07 18.16 3.54
C HIS A 281 11.39 16.88 4.34
N THR A 282 11.08 15.70 3.81
CA THR A 282 11.35 14.42 4.46
C THR A 282 12.70 13.88 3.98
N THR A 283 13.64 13.71 4.90
CA THR A 283 14.94 13.11 4.57
C THR A 283 14.80 11.61 4.29
N TRP A 284 15.78 11.00 3.61
CA TRP A 284 15.83 9.54 3.39
C TRP A 284 15.75 8.75 4.71
N LEU A 285 16.44 9.22 5.75
CA LEU A 285 16.41 8.60 7.07
C LEU A 285 15.02 8.72 7.69
N GLU A 286 14.42 9.91 7.67
CA GLU A 286 13.07 10.13 8.20
C GLU A 286 12.03 9.24 7.47
N ALA A 287 12.16 9.09 6.15
CA ALA A 287 11.28 8.24 5.34
C ALA A 287 11.34 6.76 5.74
N VAL A 288 12.47 6.29 6.27
CA VAL A 288 12.62 4.92 6.82
C VAL A 288 12.15 4.85 8.27
N LEU A 289 12.46 5.85 9.09
CA LEU A 289 12.08 5.89 10.50
C LEU A 289 10.57 6.01 10.71
N ILE A 290 9.86 6.78 9.89
CA ILE A 290 8.39 6.91 9.95
C ILE A 290 7.70 5.53 9.96
N PRO A 291 7.87 4.66 8.94
CA PRO A 291 7.27 3.34 8.95
C PRO A 291 7.89 2.44 10.03
N ALA A 292 9.20 2.55 10.32
CA ALA A 292 9.85 1.75 11.35
C ALA A 292 9.27 1.99 12.76
N TYR A 293 8.83 3.21 13.07
CA TYR A 293 8.16 3.54 14.34
C TYR A 293 6.66 3.24 14.32
N SER A 294 6.01 3.47 13.17
CA SER A 294 4.57 3.23 13.01
C SER A 294 4.22 1.74 13.06
N LEU A 295 5.09 0.89 12.51
CA LEU A 295 4.83 -0.54 12.34
C LEU A 295 4.72 -1.28 13.68
N PRO A 296 5.65 -1.16 14.65
CA PRO A 296 5.52 -1.81 15.96
C PRO A 296 4.26 -1.38 16.72
N LEU A 297 3.94 -0.09 16.72
CA LEU A 297 2.74 0.44 17.38
C LEU A 297 1.46 -0.12 16.74
N GLY A 298 1.40 -0.13 15.41
CA GLY A 298 0.28 -0.71 14.68
C GLY A 298 0.17 -2.23 14.84
N LEU A 299 1.31 -2.95 14.88
CA LEU A 299 1.32 -4.39 15.12
C LEU A 299 0.81 -4.74 16.52
N LEU A 300 1.16 -3.93 17.53
CA LEU A 300 0.64 -4.07 18.89
C LEU A 300 -0.88 -3.93 18.90
N LEU A 301 -1.42 -2.86 18.30
CA LEU A 301 -2.86 -2.65 18.19
C LEU A 301 -3.56 -3.77 17.41
N GLY A 302 -3.02 -4.17 16.26
CA GLY A 302 -3.56 -5.29 15.49
C GLY A 302 -3.54 -6.61 16.25
N TYR A 303 -2.50 -6.87 17.05
CA TYR A 303 -2.43 -8.03 17.91
C TYR A 303 -3.53 -7.97 18.99
N LEU A 304 -3.74 -6.81 19.62
CA LEU A 304 -4.83 -6.62 20.58
C LEU A 304 -6.19 -6.88 19.92
N VAL A 305 -6.44 -6.37 18.72
CA VAL A 305 -7.68 -6.64 17.96
C VAL A 305 -7.87 -8.14 17.72
N ILE A 306 -6.83 -8.86 17.31
CA ILE A 306 -6.87 -10.33 17.16
C ILE A 306 -7.24 -11.00 18.49
N ARG A 307 -6.66 -10.56 19.61
CA ARG A 307 -6.92 -11.15 20.93
C ARG A 307 -8.35 -10.90 21.38
N ILE A 308 -8.87 -9.70 21.15
CA ILE A 308 -10.26 -9.33 21.46
C ILE A 308 -11.23 -10.18 20.61
N ASP A 309 -11.01 -10.26 19.30
CA ASP A 309 -11.83 -11.06 18.39
C ASP A 309 -11.86 -12.55 18.79
N LEU A 310 -10.70 -13.13 19.12
CA LEU A 310 -10.61 -14.51 19.61
C LEU A 310 -11.23 -14.71 20.99
N ALA A 311 -11.24 -13.70 21.85
CA ALA A 311 -11.90 -13.79 23.16
C ALA A 311 -13.43 -13.87 23.02
N PHE A 312 -14.00 -13.16 22.06
CA PHE A 312 -15.45 -13.16 21.80
C PHE A 312 -15.91 -14.32 20.91
N THR A 313 -15.07 -14.78 19.99
CA THR A 313 -15.50 -15.69 18.91
C THR A 313 -14.73 -17.01 18.84
N GLY A 314 -13.62 -17.12 19.56
CA GLY A 314 -12.72 -18.26 19.50
C GLY A 314 -13.12 -19.41 20.42
N PRO A 315 -12.69 -20.65 20.12
CA PRO A 315 -12.84 -21.78 21.02
C PRO A 315 -12.07 -21.54 22.33
N ARG A 316 -12.70 -21.84 23.47
CA ARG A 316 -12.06 -21.76 24.79
C ARG A 316 -11.15 -22.97 25.02
N GLY A 317 -9.94 -22.74 25.56
CA GLY A 317 -8.95 -23.79 25.86
C GLY A 317 -7.77 -23.89 24.86
N SER A 318 -6.62 -24.40 25.31
CA SER A 318 -5.40 -24.53 24.48
C SER A 318 -5.55 -25.60 23.39
N ARG A 319 -6.14 -26.75 23.73
CA ARG A 319 -6.41 -27.86 22.80
C ARG A 319 -7.41 -27.49 21.72
N ALA A 320 -8.53 -26.86 22.08
CA ALA A 320 -9.54 -26.43 21.11
C ALA A 320 -8.97 -25.40 20.12
N ARG A 321 -8.10 -24.49 20.57
CA ARG A 321 -7.36 -23.56 19.70
C ARG A 321 -6.35 -24.26 18.79
N ALA A 322 -5.69 -25.33 19.24
CA ALA A 322 -4.80 -26.11 18.39
C ALA A 322 -5.57 -26.82 17.27
N VAL A 323 -6.72 -27.41 17.60
CA VAL A 323 -7.61 -28.07 16.64
C VAL A 323 -8.24 -27.08 15.65
N GLU A 324 -8.64 -25.90 16.12
CA GLU A 324 -9.11 -24.83 15.23
C GLU A 324 -8.01 -24.40 14.27
N ARG A 325 -6.77 -24.20 14.75
CA ARG A 325 -5.63 -23.82 13.89
C ARG A 325 -5.28 -24.88 12.86
N SER A 326 -5.39 -26.17 13.19
CA SER A 326 -5.15 -27.24 12.22
C SER A 326 -6.26 -27.34 11.17
N ARG A 327 -7.47 -26.89 11.49
CA ARG A 327 -8.61 -26.83 10.56
C ARG A 327 -8.74 -25.49 9.82
N ALA A 328 -8.12 -24.43 10.33
CA ALA A 328 -8.08 -23.09 9.74
C ALA A 328 -7.12 -23.03 8.56
N VAL A 329 -7.39 -23.83 7.53
CA VAL A 329 -6.63 -23.86 6.29
C VAL A 329 -7.62 -23.62 5.17
N ARG A 330 -8.02 -22.37 4.98
CA ARG A 330 -8.55 -21.96 3.68
C ARG A 330 -7.35 -21.78 2.75
N PRO A 331 -7.12 -22.67 1.78
CA PRO A 331 -6.02 -22.51 0.86
C PRO A 331 -6.32 -21.30 -0.03
N GLU A 332 -5.41 -20.33 -0.03
CA GLU A 332 -5.35 -19.32 -1.08
C GLU A 332 -4.11 -19.59 -1.94
N PRO A 333 -4.17 -19.26 -3.23
CA PRO A 333 -3.05 -19.47 -4.15
C PRO A 333 -1.83 -18.65 -3.72
N SER A 334 -0.65 -19.13 -4.09
CA SER A 334 0.63 -18.48 -3.77
C SER A 334 0.68 -17.04 -4.29
N ARG A 335 1.59 -16.21 -3.76
CA ARG A 335 1.63 -14.75 -4.01
C ARG A 335 1.60 -14.36 -5.50
N LEU A 336 2.24 -15.17 -6.34
CA LEU A 336 2.40 -14.90 -7.78
C LEU A 336 1.40 -15.65 -8.65
N GLN A 337 0.40 -16.27 -8.04
CA GLN A 337 -0.73 -16.91 -8.71
C GLN A 337 -1.98 -16.03 -8.60
N PRO A 338 -2.88 -16.10 -9.59
CA PRO A 338 -4.12 -15.33 -9.55
C PRO A 338 -5.00 -15.77 -8.37
N LEU A 339 -5.66 -14.81 -7.73
CA LEU A 339 -6.66 -15.03 -6.67
C LEU A 339 -8.04 -15.43 -7.23
N LEU A 340 -8.29 -15.11 -8.50
CA LEU A 340 -9.49 -15.42 -9.26
C LEU A 340 -9.23 -16.55 -10.23
#